data_AF-A0A9W6ZND9-F1
#
_entry.id   AF-A0A9W6ZND9-F1
#
_cell.length_a   1.000
_cell.length_b   1.000
_cell.length_c   1.000
_cell.angle_alpha   90.00
_cell.angle_beta   90.00
_cell.angle_gamma   90.00
#
_symmetry.space_group_name_H-M   'P 1'
#
loop_
_entity.id
_entity.type
_entity.pdbx_description
1 polymer ?
#
loop_
_entity_poly.entity_id
_entity_poly.type
_entity_poly.pdbx_seq_one_letter_code
_entity_poly.pdbx_strand_id
1 'polypeptide(L)' 'NQDDVHPVLGPSNSASNLYLCHGESGHGFKLAPAVGSLIARDILGGKGGDGTFETNVKVEFMHPDREPLKVGVKTHFA' A
#
# COMPACT_ATOMS: atom_id res chain seq x y z
N ASN A 1 6.68 3.93 -7.29
CA ASN A 1 5.84 5.10 -7.58
C ASN A 1 6.74 6.33 -7.54
N GLN A 2 7.19 6.79 -8.70
CA GLN A 2 8.10 7.93 -8.77
C GLN A 2 7.37 9.27 -8.63
N ASP A 3 6.05 9.29 -8.72
CA ASP A 3 5.26 10.52 -8.70
C ASP A 3 5.15 11.11 -7.30
N ASP A 4 5.00 10.27 -6.27
CA ASP A 4 4.91 10.74 -4.88
C ASP A 4 5.58 9.84 -3.84
N VAL A 5 6.35 8.84 -4.27
CA VAL A 5 7.12 7.92 -3.42
C VAL A 5 6.32 7.11 -2.39
N HIS A 6 4.99 7.07 -2.49
CA HIS A 6 4.14 6.22 -1.65
C HIS A 6 3.73 4.94 -2.40
N PRO A 7 3.61 3.80 -1.69
CA PRO A 7 3.12 2.55 -2.26
C PRO A 7 1.79 2.71 -2.99
N VAL A 8 1.57 1.83 -3.96
CA VAL A 8 0.30 1.67 -4.68
C VAL A 8 -0.25 0.31 -4.30
N LEU A 9 -1.33 0.33 -3.51
CA LEU A 9 -1.88 -0.80 -2.78
C LEU A 9 -3.39 -0.87 -2.98
N GLY A 10 -3.93 -2.04 -3.29
CA GLY A 10 -5.38 -2.28 -3.34
C GLY A 10 -5.85 -3.10 -4.55
N PRO A 11 -7.16 -3.27 -4.73
CA PRO A 11 -7.71 -4.05 -5.83
C PRO A 11 -7.43 -3.40 -7.19
N SER A 12 -7.27 -4.22 -8.22
CA SER A 12 -7.17 -3.76 -9.61
C SER A 12 -8.55 -3.44 -10.18
N ASN A 13 -8.66 -2.30 -10.86
CA ASN A 13 -9.86 -1.96 -11.63
C ASN A 13 -9.99 -2.75 -12.94
N SER A 14 -8.88 -3.31 -13.44
CA SER A 14 -8.87 -4.01 -14.74
C SER A 14 -9.19 -5.51 -14.65
N ALA A 15 -9.14 -6.10 -13.45
CA ALA A 15 -9.34 -7.53 -13.26
C ALA A 15 -9.86 -7.86 -11.86
N SER A 16 -10.88 -8.72 -11.81
CA SER A 16 -11.40 -9.27 -10.55
C SER A 16 -10.36 -10.14 -9.85
N ASN A 17 -10.32 -10.09 -8.51
CA ASN A 17 -9.42 -10.89 -7.66
C ASN A 17 -7.93 -10.65 -7.91
N LEU A 18 -7.56 -9.54 -8.56
CA LEU A 18 -6.18 -9.08 -8.69
C LEU A 18 -5.95 -7.91 -7.73
N TYR A 19 -4.86 -7.98 -6.96
CA TYR A 19 -4.42 -6.89 -6.08
C TYR A 19 -3.08 -6.35 -6.55
N LEU A 20 -2.93 -5.04 -6.45
CA LEU A 20 -1.69 -4.31 -6.66
C LEU A 20 -1.01 -4.12 -5.31
N CYS A 21 0.26 -4.49 -5.24
CA CYS A 21 1.10 -4.30 -4.06
C CYS A 21 2.53 -4.01 -4.53
N HIS A 22 2.78 -2.76 -4.94
CA HIS A 22 4.06 -2.36 -5.51
C HIS A 22 4.32 -0.86 -5.33
N GLY A 23 5.42 -0.37 -5.89
CA GLY A 23 5.70 1.06 -5.96
C GLY A 23 6.26 1.66 -4.68
N GLU A 24 6.87 0.86 -3.80
CA GLU A 24 7.46 1.31 -2.52
C GLU A 24 8.69 2.21 -2.70
N SER A 25 9.19 2.36 -3.93
CA SER A 25 10.19 3.37 -4.32
C SER A 25 11.40 3.35 -3.40
N GLY A 26 12.12 2.23 -3.32
CA GLY A 26 13.30 2.07 -2.47
C GLY A 26 13.01 1.87 -0.97
N HIS A 27 11.77 1.97 -0.50
CA HIS A 27 11.41 1.77 0.91
C HIS A 27 10.82 0.38 1.21
N GLY A 28 10.73 -0.49 0.21
CA GLY A 28 10.06 -1.78 0.32
C GLY A 28 10.54 -2.60 1.50
N PHE A 29 11.85 -2.65 1.75
CA PHE A 29 12.40 -3.46 2.84
C PHE A 29 11.86 -3.07 4.24
N LYS A 30 11.77 -1.78 4.56
CA LYS A 30 11.23 -1.33 5.85
C LYS A 30 9.71 -1.37 5.91
N LEU A 31 9.03 -1.23 4.76
CA LEU A 31 7.58 -1.14 4.67
C LEU A 31 6.91 -2.51 4.53
N ALA A 32 7.61 -3.52 4.00
CA ALA A 32 7.05 -4.82 3.64
C ALA A 32 6.23 -5.49 4.76
N PRO A 33 6.64 -5.50 6.04
CA PRO A 33 5.82 -6.10 7.09
C PRO A 33 4.46 -5.40 7.25
N ALA A 34 4.44 -4.06 7.26
CA ALA A 34 3.22 -3.29 7.42
C ALA A 34 2.33 -3.36 6.16
N VAL A 35 2.94 -3.30 4.97
CA VAL A 35 2.25 -3.42 3.69
C VAL A 35 1.60 -4.79 3.53
N GLY A 36 2.31 -5.86 3.88
CA GLY A 36 1.78 -7.23 3.83
C GLY A 36 0.59 -7.41 4.77
N SER A 37 0.70 -6.94 6.01
CA SER A 37 -0.42 -6.93 6.97
C SER A 37 -1.62 -6.13 6.45
N LEU A 38 -1.39 -4.93 5.90
CA LEU A 38 -2.44 -4.08 5.35
C LEU A 38 -3.21 -4.77 4.21
N ILE A 39 -2.49 -5.31 3.22
CA ILE A 39 -3.10 -5.99 2.07
C ILE A 39 -3.84 -7.26 2.50
N ALA A 40 -3.27 -8.05 3.42
CA ALA A 40 -3.91 -9.27 3.91
C ALA A 40 -5.25 -8.96 4.58
N ARG A 41 -5.30 -7.90 5.39
CA ARG A 41 -6.53 -7.44 6.04
C ARG A 41 -7.58 -6.97 5.04
N ASP A 42 -7.17 -6.22 4.03
CA ASP A 42 -8.08 -5.71 3.01
C ASP A 42 -8.73 -6.87 2.23
N ILE A 43 -7.92 -7.84 1.79
CA ILE A 43 -8.40 -9.07 1.11
C ILE A 43 -9.39 -9.85 1.98
N LEU A 44 -9.16 -9.92 3.30
CA LEU A 44 -10.01 -10.64 4.24
C LEU A 44 -11.24 -9.82 4.72
N GLY A 45 -11.46 -8.63 4.19
CA GLY A 45 -12.58 -7.76 4.58
C GLY A 45 -12.44 -7.20 5.99
N GLY A 46 -11.23 -6.78 6.36
CA GLY A 46 -10.89 -6.22 7.68
C GLY A 46 -10.64 -7.28 8.77
N LYS A 47 -10.72 -8.56 8.43
CA LYS A 47 -10.45 -9.70 9.33
C LYS A 47 -8.96 -10.04 9.32
N GLY A 48 -8.48 -10.64 10.41
CA GLY A 48 -7.09 -11.08 10.55
C GLY A 48 -6.42 -10.53 11.81
N GLY A 49 -5.64 -11.38 12.48
CA GLY A 49 -4.92 -11.08 13.72
C GLY A 49 -5.83 -10.82 14.94
N ASP A 50 -5.19 -10.63 16.09
CA ASP A 50 -5.81 -10.11 17.33
C ASP A 50 -5.82 -8.57 17.37
N GLY A 51 -5.36 -7.93 16.29
CA GLY A 51 -5.22 -6.47 16.17
C GLY A 51 -3.92 -5.91 16.73
N THR A 52 -3.09 -6.71 17.40
CA THR A 52 -1.89 -6.22 18.11
C THR A 52 -0.78 -5.79 17.16
N PHE A 53 -0.58 -6.53 16.07
CA PHE A 53 0.51 -6.30 15.11
C PHE A 53 0.02 -5.89 13.71
N GLU A 54 -1.28 -5.65 13.60
CA GLU A 54 -1.94 -5.40 12.34
C GLU A 54 -1.89 -3.93 11.95
N THR A 55 -1.58 -3.66 10.68
CA THR A 55 -1.61 -2.32 10.12
C THR A 55 -3.06 -1.89 9.93
N ASN A 56 -3.49 -0.90 10.73
CA ASN A 56 -4.87 -0.40 10.75
C ASN A 56 -5.09 0.86 9.88
N VAL A 57 -4.11 1.21 9.05
CA VAL A 57 -4.23 2.29 8.05
C VAL A 57 -5.29 1.88 7.03
N LYS A 58 -6.07 2.84 6.54
CA LYS A 58 -7.02 2.62 5.45
C LYS A 58 -6.28 2.38 4.14
N VAL A 59 -6.57 1.28 3.45
CA VAL A 59 -5.93 0.96 2.16
C VAL A 59 -6.23 2.05 1.12
N GLU A 60 -7.37 2.73 1.27
CA GLU A 60 -7.81 3.80 0.36
C GLU A 60 -6.79 4.95 0.23
N PHE A 61 -5.95 5.19 1.24
CA PHE A 61 -4.88 6.20 1.16
C PHE A 61 -3.76 5.82 0.19
N MET A 62 -3.70 4.56 -0.23
CA MET A 62 -2.70 4.00 -1.14
C MET A 62 -3.34 3.43 -2.41
N HIS A 63 -4.65 3.63 -2.62
CA HIS A 63 -5.42 3.03 -3.72
C HIS A 63 -4.79 3.31 -5.10
N PRO A 64 -4.86 2.38 -6.07
CA PRO A 64 -4.31 2.59 -7.41
C PRO A 64 -4.83 3.81 -8.15
N ASP A 65 -6.09 4.21 -7.89
CA ASP A 65 -6.70 5.38 -8.55
C ASP A 65 -6.64 6.67 -7.74
N ARG A 66 -5.90 6.69 -6.62
CA ARG A 66 -5.75 7.94 -5.89
C ARG A 66 -4.91 8.92 -6.72
N GLU A 67 -5.23 10.20 -6.63
CA GLU A 67 -4.35 11.23 -7.18
C GLU A 67 -2.97 11.20 -6.48
N PRO A 68 -1.86 11.36 -7.21
CA PRO A 68 -0.54 11.46 -6.60
C PRO A 68 -0.45 12.61 -5.58
N LEU A 69 0.21 12.35 -4.46
CA LEU A 69 0.41 13.35 -3.42
C LEU A 69 1.41 14.42 -3.89
N LYS A 70 1.13 15.68 -3.58
CA LYS A 70 2.09 16.77 -3.77
C LYS A 70 3.13 16.75 -2.65
N VAL A 71 4.29 16.16 -2.93
CA VAL A 71 5.41 16.08 -2.00
C VAL A 71 6.41 17.20 -2.24
N GLY A 72 6.86 17.87 -1.17
CA GLY A 72 7.86 18.93 -1.26
C GLY A 72 9.28 18.43 -1.58
N VAL A 73 9.60 17.21 -1.15
CA VAL A 73 10.88 16.52 -1.42
C VAL A 73 10.59 15.03 -1.61
N LYS A 74 11.31 14.39 -2.54
CA LYS A 74 11.28 12.94 -2.77
C LYS A 74 12.58 12.32 -2.26
N THR A 75 12.53 11.63 -1.12
CA THR A 75 13.67 10.85 -0.60
C THR A 75 13.41 9.37 -0.85
N HIS A 76 14.15 8.75 -1.77
CA HIS A 76 14.05 7.32 -2.06
C HIS A 76 15.37 6.81 -2.66
N PHE A 77 15.59 5.50 -2.61
CA PHE A 77 16.66 4.86 -3.37
C PHE A 77 16.21 4.71 -4.83
N ALA A 78 17.06 5.15 -5.76
CA ALA A 78 16.90 4.95 -7.20
C ALA A 78 17.46 3.58 -7.61
#